data_AF-A0A847S231-F1
#
_entry.id   AF-A0A847S231-F1
#
_cell.length_a   1.000
_cell.length_b   1.000
_cell.length_c   1.000
_cell.angle_alpha   90.00
_cell.angle_beta   90.00
_cell.angle_gamma   90.00
#
_symmetry.space_group_name_H-M   'P 1'
#
loop_
_entity.id
_entity.type
_entity.pdbx_description
1 polymer ?
#
loop_
_entity_poly.entity_id
_entity_poly.type
_entity_poly.pdbx_seq_one_letter_code
_entity_poly.pdbx_strand_id
1 'polypeptide(L)' 'MSECQSCGMRIETGVFCTYCTDEHGKLQPFAERFERMVQWALQHDPLLDRQSAEAQTRQYMRGMPAWRDHPELKH' A
#
# COMPACT_ATOMS: atom_id res chain seq x y z
N MET A 1 11.89 -16.33 -1.71
CA MET A 1 10.96 -15.40 -1.05
C MET A 1 11.18 -14.02 -1.65
N SER A 2 10.13 -13.42 -2.19
CA SER A 2 10.13 -12.07 -2.75
C SER A 2 9.29 -11.14 -1.87
N GLU A 3 9.35 -9.83 -2.13
CA GLU A 3 8.49 -8.85 -1.47
C GLU A 3 7.34 -8.46 -2.39
N CYS A 4 6.15 -8.29 -1.82
CA CYS A 4 4.98 -7.78 -2.51
C CYS A 4 5.28 -6.37 -3.03
N GLN A 5 5.18 -6.17 -4.34
CA GLN A 5 5.52 -4.89 -4.97
C GLN A 5 4.56 -3.74 -4.63
N SER A 6 3.46 -4.03 -3.93
CA SER A 6 2.45 -3.04 -3.49
C SER A 6 2.57 -2.67 -2.01
N CYS A 7 2.93 -3.61 -1.14
CA CYS A 7 2.91 -3.41 0.32
C CYS A 7 4.15 -3.93 1.05
N GLY A 8 5.18 -4.39 0.36
CA GLY A 8 6.43 -4.86 0.96
C GLY A 8 6.35 -6.15 1.77
N MET A 9 5.16 -6.75 1.95
CA MET A 9 5.03 -8.02 2.66
C MET A 9 5.82 -9.13 1.97
N ARG A 10 6.47 -10.00 2.77
CA ARG A 10 7.12 -11.20 2.23
C ARG A 10 6.08 -12.17 1.65
N ILE A 11 6.31 -12.61 0.43
CA ILE A 11 5.50 -13.58 -0.28
C ILE A 11 6.37 -14.75 -0.75
N GLU A 12 5.76 -15.93 -0.81
CA GLU A 12 6.45 -17.15 -1.26
C GLU A 12 6.68 -17.11 -2.78
N THR A 13 5.66 -16.70 -3.53
CA THR A 13 5.66 -16.60 -5.00
C THR A 13 4.80 -15.42 -5.47
N GLY A 14 5.02 -14.97 -6.71
CA GLY A 14 4.21 -13.94 -7.36
C GLY A 14 4.74 -12.51 -7.18
N VAL A 15 3.94 -11.55 -7.64
CA VAL A 15 4.26 -10.10 -7.62
C VAL A 15 3.53 -9.37 -6.49
N PHE A 16 2.31 -9.80 -6.18
CA PHE A 16 1.44 -9.21 -5.17
C PHE A 16 0.94 -10.28 -4.19
N CYS A 17 0.76 -9.90 -2.92
CA CYS A 17 0.08 -10.76 -1.95
C CYS A 17 -1.44 -10.73 -2.17
N THR A 18 -2.13 -11.75 -1.65
CA THR A 18 -3.60 -11.88 -1.72
C THR A 18 -4.34 -10.70 -1.09
N TYR A 19 -3.73 -9.99 -0.14
CA TYR A 19 -4.31 -8.80 0.49
C TYR A 19 -4.26 -7.54 -0.39
N CYS A 20 -3.39 -7.52 -1.41
CA CYS A 20 -3.25 -6.42 -2.34
C CYS A 20 -3.99 -6.64 -3.65
N THR A 21 -4.54 -7.83 -3.86
CA THR A 21 -5.24 -8.19 -5.10
C THR A 21 -6.74 -8.36 -4.87
N ASP A 22 -7.51 -8.24 -5.95
CA ASP A 22 -8.92 -8.64 -5.99
C ASP A 22 -9.08 -10.17 -6.11
N GLU A 23 -10.34 -10.60 -6.26
CA GLU A 23 -10.71 -12.01 -6.46
C GLU A 23 -10.13 -12.65 -7.73
N HIS A 24 -9.67 -11.84 -8.68
CA HIS A 24 -9.01 -12.28 -9.91
C HIS A 24 -7.48 -12.22 -9.83
N GLY A 25 -6.91 -11.85 -8.68
CA GLY A 25 -5.47 -11.71 -8.50
C GLY A 25 -4.89 -10.44 -9.11
N LYS A 26 -5.72 -9.48 -9.52
CA LYS A 26 -5.28 -8.19 -10.05
C LYS A 26 -5.07 -7.20 -8.91
N LEU A 27 -4.01 -6.40 -9.00
CA LEU A 27 -3.73 -5.34 -8.02
C LEU A 27 -4.94 -4.41 -7.85
N GLN A 28 -5.32 -4.18 -6.60
CA GLN A 28 -6.40 -3.25 -6.23
C GLN A 28 -6.13 -1.84 -6.79
N PRO A 29 -7.16 -1.04 -7.08
CA PRO A 29 -6.99 0.35 -7.47
C PRO A 29 -6.22 1.15 -6.41
N PHE A 30 -5.47 2.17 -6.83
CA PHE A 30 -4.66 2.99 -5.93
C PHE A 30 -5.47 3.54 -4.75
N ALA A 31 -6.63 4.15 -5.01
CA ALA A 31 -7.48 4.73 -3.96
C ALA A 31 -7.90 3.70 -2.89
N GLU A 32 -8.25 2.47 -3.32
CA GLU A 32 -8.58 1.40 -2.38
C GLU A 32 -7.37 0.95 -1.58
N ARG A 33 -6.23 0.75 -2.24
CA ARG A 33 -5.00 0.32 -1.55
C ARG A 33 -4.53 1.38 -0.57
N PHE A 34 -4.55 2.64 -0.99
CA PHE A 34 -4.19 3.80 -0.18
C PHE A 34 -5.05 3.87 1.08
N GLU A 35 -6.37 3.84 0.95
CA GLU A 35 -7.28 3.88 2.11
C GLU A 35 -7.02 2.71 3.07
N ARG A 36 -6.87 1.48 2.55
CA ARG A 36 -6.57 0.30 3.37
C ARG A 36 -5.26 0.44 4.14
N MET A 37 -4.25 1.07 3.55
CA MET A 37 -2.97 1.32 4.24
C MET A 37 -3.07 2.42 5.29
N VAL A 38 -3.83 3.47 5.01
CA VAL A 38 -4.13 4.52 6.00
C VAL A 38 -4.87 3.95 7.19
N GLN A 39 -5.91 3.14 6.96
CA GLN A 39 -6.63 2.45 8.03
C GLN A 39 -5.71 1.54 8.84
N TRP A 40 -4.83 0.79 8.19
CA TRP A 40 -3.84 -0.04 8.89
C TRP A 40 -2.89 0.80 9.75
N ALA A 41 -2.41 1.95 9.26
CA ALA A 41 -1.54 2.84 10.02
C ALA A 41 -2.25 3.41 11.26
N LEU A 42 -3.51 3.84 11.12
CA LEU A 42 -4.36 4.32 12.22
C LEU A 42 -4.67 3.23 13.25
N GLN A 43 -4.84 1.98 12.81
CA GLN A 43 -5.03 0.85 13.70
C GLN A 43 -3.75 0.48 14.48
N HIS A 44 -2.58 0.64 13.85
CA HIS A 44 -1.30 0.29 14.46
C HIS A 44 -0.79 1.38 15.42
N ASP A 45 -1.10 2.65 15.15
CA ASP A 45 -0.74 3.77 16.01
C ASP A 45 -2.00 4.61 16.37
N PRO A 46 -2.60 4.37 17.55
CA PRO A 46 -3.79 5.09 17.99
C PRO A 46 -3.59 6.59 18.24
N LEU A 47 -2.34 7.06 18.36
CA LEU A 47 -2.04 8.48 18.53
C LEU A 47 -1.86 9.19 17.18
N LEU A 48 -1.83 8.44 16.08
CA LEU A 48 -1.66 8.97 14.75
C LEU A 48 -2.98 9.58 14.25
N ASP A 49 -2.93 10.84 13.84
CA ASP A 49 -4.06 11.47 13.17
C ASP A 49 -4.13 11.05 11.69
N ARG A 50 -5.32 11.18 11.09
CA ARG A 50 -5.55 10.77 9.70
C ARG A 50 -4.65 11.47 8.71
N GLN A 51 -4.39 12.76 8.87
CA GLN A 51 -3.56 13.52 7.92
C GLN A 51 -2.12 13.00 7.94
N SER A 52 -1.57 12.74 9.13
CA SER A 52 -0.25 12.15 9.29
C SER A 52 -0.19 10.71 8.78
N ALA A 53 -1.23 9.90 8.99
CA ALA A 53 -1.33 8.54 8.44
C ALA A 53 -1.33 8.53 6.91
N GLU A 54 -2.08 9.44 6.30
CA GLU A 54 -2.11 9.63 4.86
C GLU A 54 -0.75 10.07 4.31
N ALA A 55 -0.09 11.04 4.94
CA ALA A 55 1.23 11.50 4.53
C ALA A 55 2.29 10.39 4.58
N GLN A 56 2.32 9.63 5.69
CA GLN A 56 3.20 8.47 5.84
C GLN A 56 2.91 7.39 4.80
N THR A 57 1.63 7.12 4.54
CA THR A 57 1.22 6.14 3.52
C THR A 57 1.67 6.56 2.13
N ARG A 58 1.52 7.85 1.76
CA ARG A 58 2.02 8.37 0.47
C ARG A 58 3.54 8.20 0.35
N GLN A 59 4.27 8.52 1.40
CA GLN A 59 5.73 8.34 1.42
C GLN A 59 6.13 6.87 1.29
N TYR A 60 5.45 5.98 2.00
CA TYR A 60 5.70 4.54 1.93
C TYR A 60 5.40 3.98 0.53
N MET A 61 4.25 4.31 -0.04
CA MET A 61 3.86 3.85 -1.37
C MET A 61 4.81 4.40 -2.45
N ARG A 62 5.38 5.59 -2.30
CA ARG A 62 6.43 6.08 -3.23
C ARG A 62 7.67 5.18 -3.30
N GLY A 63 7.96 4.41 -2.25
CA GLY A 63 9.05 3.43 -2.24
C GLY A 63 8.70 2.10 -2.93
N MET A 64 7.42 1.88 -3.26
CA MET A 64 6.94 0.60 -3.77
C MET A 64 6.97 0.55 -5.31
N PRO A 65 7.46 -0.55 -5.92
CA PRO A 65 7.54 -0.67 -7.37
C PRO A 65 6.20 -0.47 -8.09
N ALA A 66 5.09 -0.90 -7.48
CA ALA A 66 3.76 -0.76 -8.08
C ALA A 66 3.23 0.67 -8.10
N TRP A 67 3.75 1.55 -7.24
CA TRP A 67 3.15 2.86 -6.96
C TRP A 67 4.07 4.04 -7.21
N ARG A 68 5.39 3.86 -7.21
CA ARG A 68 6.38 4.95 -7.34
C ARG A 68 6.14 5.91 -8.51
N ASP A 69 5.54 5.41 -9.59
CA ASP A 69 5.28 6.17 -10.83
C ASP A 69 3.81 6.67 -10.94
N HIS A 70 2.98 6.43 -9.91
CA HIS A 70 1.55 6.76 -9.88
C HIS A 70 1.29 8.27 -9.80
N PRO A 71 0.37 8.85 -10.58
CA PRO A 71 0.12 10.29 -10.61
C PRO A 71 -0.24 10.89 -9.25
N GLU A 72 -1.03 10.19 -8.44
CA GLU A 72 -1.47 10.67 -7.11
C GLU A 72 -0.34 10.77 -6.06
N LEU A 73 0.86 10.24 -6.36
CA LEU A 73 2.02 10.32 -5.49
C LEU A 73 3.08 11.34 -5.95
N LYS A 74 2.83 12.05 -7.06
CA LYS A 74 3.77 13.01 -7.66
C LYS A 74 3.64 14.44 -7.10
N HIS A 75 2.78 14.64 -6.09
CA HIS A 75 2.45 15.93 -5.50
C HIS A 75 3.06 16.10 -4.11
#